data_AF-A0A818U5S4-F1
#
_entry.id   AF-A0A818U5S4-F1
#
_cell.length_a   1.000
_cell.length_b   1.000
_cell.length_c   1.000
_cell.angle_alpha   90.00
_cell.angle_beta   90.00
_cell.angle_gamma   90.00
#
_symmetry.space_group_name_H-M   'P 1'
#
loop_
_entity.id
_entity.type
_entity.pdbx_description
1 polymer ?
#
loop_
_entity_poly.entity_id
_entity_poly.type
_entity_poly.pdbx_seq_one_letter_code
_entity_poly.pdbx_strand_id
1 'polypeptide(L)'
;MGCISIGNVMLPITPFLQGHKITYCTRCWCIEHLRSKCQTSSARYHICLEEVTEKPTYNYLQQRRCAQFDENHHSLSSQCQNIKTYKAHLKENVNIALSRCFLRRLEPLKQMPNINPDSFSLFSRQIQYVVSIWGSKQIPGQQSADKVNVLTALTIQLTVMTENNPRMEKKLKEMNVRFNYETQVLELLRWINVQQVSSSSSSSSLSRLTYMEGVEQELQLSSDGKHVLFRLWALSSGKVQTTQRRLYSLDLTNGQVDRLGKNFDGLVTQYTVKSGGGVYIIGQLGLNVQIYTQESLTDDAIYRQGWNGTYERFTASSHRAGGPVAFAFSSLERPKEVYLAESIDQLMSAKPITNDNELFTQRVLPQATAYHWKNTADNQVIEGVLHYPPGKFNAKNLPLLVLIHGGPNAASLNELQATWNWATMAATEGWLVLEPNYRGSTGYGDKFLGEIRHRPLSLPGQDILMGVDQLTKDGIADSKRLAVGGYSYGGFLTNWLITQTTRFNAALSGAGGIEHVSGWGTMDLPLLLSYLHGGFPWEVPQVYQSESPIYYMNRVRTPTHIVVGENDVRVDADQSFILERSLHYLGIPVQ
;
A
#
# COMPACT_ATOMS: atom_id res chain seq x y z
N MET A 1 -12.28 -23.36 58.91
CA MET A 1 -11.38 -24.09 59.83
C MET A 1 -9.98 -23.46 59.72
N GLY A 2 -9.49 -22.77 60.76
CA GLY A 2 -8.07 -22.36 60.95
C GLY A 2 -7.29 -23.40 61.80
N CYS A 3 -5.98 -23.34 62.16
CA CYS A 3 -4.96 -22.25 62.23
C CYS A 3 -3.48 -22.78 62.44
N ILE A 4 -2.50 -21.84 62.39
CA ILE A 4 -1.02 -21.82 62.64
C ILE A 4 -0.14 -22.12 61.38
N SER A 5 0.70 -21.27 60.74
CA SER A 5 1.38 -19.95 60.90
C SER A 5 2.86 -19.97 61.31
N ILE A 6 3.76 -19.65 60.34
CA ILE A 6 4.64 -18.46 60.39
C ILE A 6 4.57 -17.80 59.01
N GLY A 7 3.88 -16.66 58.93
CA GLY A 7 3.98 -15.70 57.81
C GLY A 7 3.12 -15.98 56.58
N ASN A 8 1.79 -15.90 56.75
CA ASN A 8 0.72 -15.70 55.74
C ASN A 8 0.69 -16.58 54.45
N VAL A 9 0.86 -17.90 54.58
CA VAL A 9 -0.15 -18.98 54.33
C VAL A 9 -1.35 -18.62 53.37
N MET A 10 -1.89 -19.45 52.45
CA MET A 10 -1.78 -20.88 52.07
C MET A 10 -2.38 -21.15 50.66
N LEU A 11 -2.13 -22.38 50.19
CA LEU A 11 -2.47 -23.06 48.92
C LEU A 11 -3.98 -23.56 48.84
N PRO A 12 -4.37 -24.60 48.06
CA PRO A 12 -5.14 -24.57 46.81
C PRO A 12 -6.46 -25.41 46.83
N ILE A 13 -7.30 -25.38 45.77
CA ILE A 13 -8.19 -26.50 45.41
C ILE A 13 -8.27 -26.65 43.88
N THR A 14 -7.83 -27.82 43.39
CA THR A 14 -8.14 -28.45 42.09
C THR A 14 -9.20 -29.54 42.36
N PRO A 15 -10.02 -30.05 41.40
CA PRO A 15 -9.51 -30.85 40.28
C PRO A 15 -10.31 -30.91 38.95
N PHE A 16 -9.54 -31.12 37.87
CA PHE A 16 -9.72 -32.00 36.70
C PHE A 16 -10.95 -31.91 35.76
N LEU A 17 -10.68 -31.67 34.47
CA LEU A 17 -10.70 -32.71 33.42
C LEU A 17 -9.84 -32.33 32.18
N GLN A 18 -9.43 -33.39 31.48
CA GLN A 18 -8.38 -33.62 30.47
C GLN A 18 -8.30 -32.73 29.21
N GLY A 19 -7.10 -32.65 28.62
CA GLY A 19 -6.88 -32.34 27.19
C GLY A 19 -5.53 -31.67 26.90
N HIS A 20 -4.56 -32.43 26.36
CA HIS A 20 -3.14 -32.10 26.24
C HIS A 20 -2.80 -30.77 25.51
N LYS A 21 -2.03 -29.89 26.19
CA LYS A 21 -1.34 -28.74 25.59
C LYS A 21 0.08 -29.11 25.16
N ILE A 22 0.36 -28.93 23.87
CA ILE A 22 1.71 -28.81 23.32
C ILE A 22 2.28 -27.47 23.79
N THR A 23 3.35 -27.48 24.56
CA THR A 23 4.04 -26.24 24.99
C THR A 23 5.19 -25.96 24.03
N TYR A 24 5.09 -24.84 23.30
CA TYR A 24 6.14 -24.35 22.40
C TYR A 24 7.22 -23.60 23.20
N CYS A 25 8.50 -23.84 22.89
CA CYS A 25 9.62 -23.04 23.40
C CYS A 25 9.52 -21.59 22.89
N THR A 26 9.06 -20.68 23.74
CA THR A 26 9.25 -19.24 23.64
C THR A 26 10.41 -18.82 24.52
N ARG A 27 11.53 -18.39 23.92
CA ARG A 27 12.50 -17.42 24.48
C ARG A 27 13.63 -17.16 23.47
N CYS A 28 13.46 -16.12 22.65
CA CYS A 28 14.58 -15.37 22.08
C CYS A 28 15.21 -14.54 23.21
N TRP A 29 16.54 -14.54 23.36
CA TRP A 29 17.23 -13.69 24.32
C TRP A 29 17.88 -12.47 23.65
N CYS A 30 17.80 -11.34 24.36
CA CYS A 30 18.24 -10.00 23.97
C CYS A 30 19.76 -9.88 23.74
N ILE A 31 20.15 -9.32 22.59
CA ILE A 31 21.54 -8.96 22.24
C ILE A 31 21.83 -7.45 22.43
N GLU A 32 20.98 -6.72 23.15
CA GLU A 32 21.17 -5.27 23.36
C GLU A 32 21.88 -4.88 24.67
N HIS A 33 22.10 -5.80 25.60
CA HIS A 33 22.68 -5.44 26.91
C HIS A 33 24.22 -5.49 27.02
N LEU A 34 24.93 -5.72 25.91
CA LEU A 34 26.40 -5.81 25.90
C LEU A 34 27.11 -4.56 25.35
N ARG A 35 26.38 -3.54 24.87
CA ARG A 35 26.98 -2.29 24.37
C ARG A 35 27.34 -1.30 25.48
N SER A 36 26.69 -1.34 26.64
CA SER A 36 26.77 -0.28 27.65
C SER A 36 27.81 -0.48 28.77
N LYS A 37 28.63 -1.53 28.74
CA LYS A 37 29.61 -1.81 29.82
C LYS A 37 31.05 -2.09 29.38
N CYS A 38 31.46 -1.62 28.20
CA CYS A 38 32.89 -1.61 27.81
C CYS A 38 33.68 -0.41 28.37
N GLN A 39 33.24 0.21 29.48
CA GLN A 39 33.93 1.36 30.07
C GLN A 39 34.27 1.26 31.55
N THR A 40 33.97 0.17 32.25
CA THR A 40 34.43 0.02 33.66
C THR A 40 34.81 -1.41 34.00
N SER A 41 35.82 -1.50 34.86
CA SER A 41 36.71 -2.61 35.15
C SER A 41 36.07 -3.92 35.65
N SER A 42 36.74 -5.02 35.29
CA SER A 42 36.74 -6.36 35.89
C SER A 42 35.38 -7.01 36.18
N ALA A 43 34.94 -7.89 35.29
CA ALA A 43 33.98 -8.92 35.60
C ALA A 43 34.37 -10.24 34.90
N ARG A 44 34.41 -11.34 35.66
CA ARG A 44 34.52 -12.70 35.10
C ARG A 44 33.18 -13.09 34.50
N TYR A 45 33.17 -13.68 33.31
CA TYR A 45 31.95 -14.17 32.67
C TYR A 45 32.02 -15.69 32.52
N HIS A 46 30.96 -16.39 32.93
CA HIS A 46 30.73 -17.79 32.61
C HIS A 46 29.67 -17.88 31.51
N ILE A 47 29.98 -18.55 30.40
CA ILE A 47 29.01 -18.91 29.37
C ILE A 47 28.79 -20.41 29.48
N CYS A 48 27.57 -20.81 29.81
CA CYS A 48 27.16 -22.22 29.84
C CYS A 48 26.12 -22.46 28.74
N LEU A 49 26.30 -23.54 27.99
CA LEU A 49 25.31 -24.07 27.05
C LEU A 49 24.62 -25.27 27.71
N GLU A 50 23.28 -25.27 27.68
CA GLU A 50 22.47 -26.43 28.05
C GLU A 50 22.08 -27.19 26.79
N GLU A 51 22.59 -28.42 26.66
CA GLU A 51 22.20 -29.35 25.60
C GLU A 51 21.20 -30.35 26.20
N VAL A 52 19.96 -30.35 25.70
CA VAL A 52 18.97 -31.38 26.03
C VAL A 52 18.93 -32.35 24.86
N THR A 53 19.36 -33.60 25.08
CA THR A 53 19.28 -34.67 24.09
C THR A 53 18.20 -35.67 24.50
N GLU A 54 17.29 -35.98 23.57
CA GLU A 54 16.30 -37.05 23.76
C GLU A 54 16.99 -38.43 23.70
N LYS A 55 16.72 -39.27 24.69
CA LYS A 55 16.83 -40.74 24.56
C LYS A 55 15.46 -41.37 24.82
N PRO A 56 15.11 -42.47 24.13
CA PRO A 56 13.74 -42.97 24.05
C PRO A 56 13.31 -43.83 25.25
N THR A 57 13.64 -43.42 26.48
CA THR A 57 13.04 -43.97 27.71
C THR A 57 13.14 -42.93 28.81
N TYR A 58 12.00 -42.65 29.45
CA TYR A 58 11.75 -41.65 30.49
C TYR A 58 12.90 -41.50 31.51
N ASN A 59 13.83 -40.56 31.23
CA ASN A 59 14.61 -39.78 32.19
C ASN A 59 15.49 -38.78 31.42
N TYR A 60 15.36 -37.48 31.72
CA TYR A 60 16.18 -36.41 31.14
C TYR A 60 17.51 -36.32 31.91
N LEU A 61 18.65 -36.44 31.22
CA LEU A 61 19.97 -36.10 31.76
C LEU A 61 20.37 -34.70 31.29
N GLN A 62 20.58 -33.78 32.23
CA GLN A 62 21.16 -32.46 31.96
C GLN A 62 22.69 -32.59 31.92
N GLN A 63 23.32 -32.26 30.79
CA GLN A 63 24.77 -32.01 30.76
C GLN A 63 25.02 -30.52 30.54
N ARG A 64 25.74 -29.90 31.48
CA ARG A 64 26.25 -28.53 31.35
C ARG A 64 27.67 -28.56 30.82
N ARG A 65 27.93 -27.87 29.71
CA ARG A 65 29.29 -27.50 29.30
C ARG A 65 29.45 -26.00 29.51
N CYS A 66 30.37 -25.63 30.39
CA CYS A 66 30.75 -24.24 30.61
C CYS A 66 32.19 -24.03 30.15
N ALA A 67 32.45 -22.96 29.40
CA ALA A 67 33.80 -22.51 29.10
C ALA A 67 34.18 -21.40 30.10
N GLN A 68 35.33 -21.57 30.76
CA GLN A 68 35.93 -20.55 31.63
C GLN A 68 37.00 -19.81 30.83
N PHE A 69 36.97 -18.48 30.85
CA PHE A 69 38.04 -17.66 30.30
C PHE A 69 38.84 -17.08 31.47
N ASP A 70 40.06 -17.56 31.66
CA ASP A 70 41.00 -16.99 32.62
C ASP A 70 41.78 -15.83 31.99
N GLU A 71 41.93 -14.76 32.76
CA GLU A 71 42.76 -13.61 32.43
C GLU A 71 44.23 -14.01 32.43
N ASN A 72 44.90 -13.91 31.30
CA ASN A 72 46.32 -13.58 31.26
C ASN A 72 46.57 -12.54 30.18
N HIS A 73 47.24 -11.47 30.59
CA HIS A 73 47.40 -10.18 29.91
C HIS A 73 47.75 -10.27 28.43
N HIS A 74 46.86 -9.80 27.54
CA HIS A 74 47.19 -9.03 26.33
C HIS A 74 45.94 -8.30 25.83
N SER A 75 46.12 -7.14 25.17
CA SER A 75 45.18 -6.03 25.04
C SER A 75 43.75 -6.34 24.52
N LEU A 76 42.77 -5.64 25.13
CA LEU A 76 41.32 -5.65 24.86
C LEU A 76 40.89 -5.31 23.41
N SER A 77 41.80 -4.95 22.50
CA SER A 77 41.45 -4.67 21.09
C SER A 77 41.35 -5.93 20.24
N SER A 78 42.13 -6.98 20.54
CA SER A 78 42.15 -8.23 19.76
C SER A 78 40.95 -9.16 20.05
N GLN A 79 40.43 -9.14 21.28
CA GLN A 79 39.28 -9.98 21.68
C GLN A 79 37.94 -9.48 21.12
N CYS A 80 37.79 -8.17 20.87
CA CYS A 80 36.58 -7.61 20.23
C CYS A 80 36.46 -7.97 18.74
N GLN A 81 37.57 -8.13 18.02
CA GLN A 81 37.56 -8.64 16.63
C GLN A 81 37.11 -10.11 16.58
N ASN A 82 37.48 -10.91 17.58
CA ASN A 82 37.05 -12.32 17.65
C ASN A 82 35.54 -12.48 17.89
N ILE A 83 34.85 -11.54 18.54
CA ILE A 83 33.38 -11.62 18.75
C ILE A 83 32.61 -11.46 17.43
N LYS A 84 33.09 -10.65 16.47
CA LYS A 84 32.49 -10.54 15.13
C LYS A 84 32.65 -11.83 14.33
N THR A 85 33.84 -12.42 14.37
CA THR A 85 34.14 -13.70 13.71
C THR A 85 33.37 -14.86 14.35
N TYR A 86 33.22 -14.86 15.68
CA TYR A 86 32.46 -15.86 16.42
C TYR A 86 30.95 -15.75 16.19
N LYS A 87 30.40 -14.53 16.04
CA LYS A 87 29.00 -14.30 15.61
C LYS A 87 28.74 -14.85 14.20
N ALA A 88 29.67 -14.66 13.26
CA ALA A 88 29.56 -15.19 11.91
C ALA A 88 29.59 -16.74 11.92
N HIS A 89 30.52 -17.34 12.67
CA HIS A 89 30.59 -18.80 12.83
C HIS A 89 29.36 -19.40 13.54
N LEU A 90 28.78 -18.71 14.54
CA LEU A 90 27.54 -19.13 15.20
C LEU A 90 26.34 -19.08 14.25
N LYS A 91 26.22 -18.02 13.44
CA LYS A 91 25.13 -17.89 12.44
C LYS A 91 25.23 -18.99 11.38
N GLU A 92 26.45 -19.28 10.92
CA GLU A 92 26.72 -20.29 9.88
C GLU A 92 26.46 -21.72 10.37
N ASN A 93 26.88 -22.06 11.60
CA ASN A 93 26.61 -23.38 12.20
C ASN A 93 25.13 -23.60 12.54
N VAL A 94 24.42 -22.54 12.97
CA VAL A 94 22.96 -22.60 13.20
C VAL A 94 22.21 -22.83 11.90
N ASN A 95 22.61 -22.17 10.81
CA ASN A 95 21.98 -22.37 9.50
C ASN A 95 22.22 -23.79 8.96
N ILE A 96 23.44 -24.33 9.08
CA ILE A 96 23.74 -25.72 8.68
C ILE A 96 22.92 -26.73 9.50
N ALA A 97 22.77 -26.50 10.81
CA ALA A 97 21.96 -27.35 11.68
C ALA A 97 20.46 -27.28 11.33
N LEU A 98 19.94 -26.09 11.04
CA LEU A 98 18.57 -25.88 10.60
C LEU A 98 18.29 -26.53 9.23
N SER A 99 19.21 -26.44 8.27
CA SER A 99 19.09 -27.10 6.96
C SER A 99 19.10 -28.63 7.07
N ARG A 100 19.93 -29.19 7.96
CA ARG A 100 19.94 -30.65 8.22
C ARG A 100 18.66 -31.12 8.91
N CYS A 101 18.12 -30.34 9.85
CA CYS A 101 16.81 -30.59 10.46
C CYS A 101 15.67 -30.49 9.44
N PHE A 102 15.73 -29.52 8.53
CA PHE A 102 14.76 -29.36 7.45
C PHE A 102 14.76 -30.57 6.50
N LEU A 103 15.94 -31.03 6.08
CA LEU A 103 16.09 -32.24 5.25
C LEU A 103 15.51 -33.49 5.93
N ARG A 104 15.81 -33.72 7.21
CA ARG A 104 15.23 -34.85 7.96
C ARG A 104 13.70 -34.79 8.05
N ARG A 105 13.12 -33.59 8.10
CA ARG A 105 11.66 -33.42 8.11
C ARG A 105 11.03 -33.75 6.77
N LEU A 106 11.73 -33.58 5.64
CA LEU A 106 11.20 -33.89 4.31
C LEU A 106 11.31 -35.37 3.93
N GLU A 107 12.12 -36.15 4.64
CA GLU A 107 12.39 -37.56 4.33
C GLU A 107 11.15 -38.47 4.21
N PRO A 108 10.07 -38.29 5.00
CA PRO A 108 8.82 -39.05 4.85
C PRO A 108 8.09 -38.78 3.52
N LEU A 109 8.41 -37.71 2.78
CA LEU A 109 7.81 -37.41 1.48
C LEU A 109 8.30 -38.35 0.37
N LYS A 110 9.48 -38.98 0.51
CA LYS A 110 10.01 -39.97 -0.47
C LYS A 110 9.08 -41.16 -0.72
N GLN A 111 8.25 -41.50 0.25
CA GLN A 111 7.41 -42.70 0.22
C GLN A 111 5.98 -42.40 -0.24
N MET A 112 5.69 -41.17 -0.70
CA MET A 112 4.37 -40.84 -1.22
C MET A 112 4.16 -41.42 -2.62
N PRO A 113 3.02 -42.11 -2.87
CA PRO A 113 2.66 -42.52 -4.21
C PRO A 113 2.45 -41.28 -5.10
N ASN A 114 3.02 -41.29 -6.31
CA ASN A 114 3.04 -40.22 -7.33
C ASN A 114 4.12 -39.13 -7.21
N ILE A 115 5.12 -39.29 -6.34
CA ILE A 115 6.36 -38.49 -6.43
C ILE A 115 7.36 -39.30 -7.26
N ASN A 116 7.85 -38.73 -8.37
CA ASN A 116 8.92 -39.36 -9.15
C ASN A 116 10.17 -39.49 -8.26
N PRO A 117 10.63 -40.72 -7.93
CA PRO A 117 11.75 -40.94 -7.03
C PRO A 117 13.06 -40.28 -7.53
N ASP A 118 13.22 -40.17 -8.85
CA ASP A 118 14.41 -39.57 -9.47
C ASP A 118 14.41 -38.04 -9.32
N SER A 119 13.25 -37.40 -9.44
CA SER A 119 13.11 -35.96 -9.22
C SER A 119 13.35 -35.59 -7.75
N PHE A 120 12.85 -36.40 -6.81
CA PHE A 120 13.10 -36.18 -5.37
C PHE A 120 14.56 -36.49 -4.99
N SER A 121 15.15 -37.52 -5.57
CA SER A 121 16.58 -37.84 -5.45
C SER A 121 17.45 -36.68 -5.93
N LEU A 122 17.13 -36.10 -7.09
CA LEU A 122 17.83 -34.94 -7.66
C LEU A 122 17.71 -33.71 -6.74
N PHE A 123 16.50 -33.40 -6.27
CA PHE A 123 16.24 -32.32 -5.32
C PHE A 123 17.01 -32.51 -4.00
N SER A 124 17.02 -33.73 -3.45
CA SER A 124 17.76 -34.07 -2.23
C SER A 124 19.28 -33.92 -2.43
N ARG A 125 19.82 -34.35 -3.57
CA ARG A 125 21.25 -34.14 -3.93
C ARG A 125 21.60 -32.68 -4.12
N GLN A 126 20.70 -31.88 -4.71
CA GLN A 126 20.90 -30.44 -4.88
C GLN A 126 20.95 -29.70 -3.53
N ILE A 127 20.07 -30.04 -2.58
CA ILE A 127 20.15 -29.46 -1.23
C ILE A 127 21.42 -29.94 -0.50
N GLN A 128 21.81 -31.22 -0.62
CA GLN A 128 23.06 -31.71 -0.03
C GLN A 128 24.28 -31.00 -0.62
N TYR A 129 24.28 -30.72 -1.92
CA TYR A 129 25.32 -29.95 -2.60
C TYR A 129 25.39 -28.51 -2.05
N VAL A 130 24.25 -27.83 -1.86
CA VAL A 130 24.19 -26.49 -1.25
C VAL A 130 24.71 -26.49 0.19
N VAL A 131 24.32 -27.50 0.99
CA VAL A 131 24.83 -27.68 2.36
C VAL A 131 26.33 -27.96 2.36
N SER A 132 26.87 -28.64 1.34
CA SER A 132 28.31 -28.90 1.21
C SER A 132 29.11 -27.63 0.87
N ILE A 133 28.58 -26.76 -0.01
CA ILE A 133 29.18 -25.45 -0.35
C ILE A 133 29.21 -24.52 0.86
N TRP A 134 28.19 -24.58 1.71
CA TRP A 134 28.13 -23.78 2.94
C TRP A 134 29.08 -24.26 4.04
N GLY A 135 29.60 -25.49 3.93
CA GLY A 135 30.54 -26.07 4.89
C GLY A 135 32.03 -25.86 4.55
N SER A 136 32.37 -25.46 3.32
CA SER A 136 33.77 -25.31 2.89
C SER A 136 34.33 -23.92 3.20
N LYS A 137 35.40 -23.88 4.03
CA LYS A 137 36.04 -22.66 4.59
C LYS A 137 36.80 -21.75 3.60
N GLN A 138 36.69 -21.92 2.29
CA GLN A 138 37.42 -21.08 1.33
C GLN A 138 36.63 -20.85 0.06
N ILE A 139 35.93 -19.72 -0.07
CA ILE A 139 35.45 -19.30 -1.40
C ILE A 139 35.41 -17.75 -1.55
N PRO A 140 36.08 -17.15 -2.56
CA PRO A 140 36.07 -15.70 -2.82
C PRO A 140 34.71 -15.16 -3.28
N GLY A 141 34.54 -13.83 -3.15
CA GLY A 141 33.27 -13.08 -3.16
C GLY A 141 32.33 -13.15 -4.37
N GLN A 142 32.56 -14.02 -5.36
CA GLN A 142 31.66 -14.19 -6.50
C GLN A 142 30.50 -15.17 -6.23
N GLN A 143 30.58 -16.02 -5.20
CA GLN A 143 29.58 -17.07 -4.92
C GLN A 143 28.40 -16.69 -4.00
N SER A 144 28.31 -15.45 -3.53
CA SER A 144 27.12 -14.99 -2.80
C SER A 144 25.89 -14.86 -3.71
N ALA A 145 26.09 -14.48 -4.97
CA ALA A 145 25.05 -14.45 -6.01
C ALA A 145 24.55 -15.87 -6.35
N ASP A 146 25.46 -16.85 -6.41
CA ASP A 146 25.11 -18.25 -6.63
C ASP A 146 24.26 -18.83 -5.49
N LYS A 147 24.51 -18.42 -4.23
CA LYS A 147 23.68 -18.84 -3.09
C LYS A 147 22.24 -18.32 -3.19
N VAL A 148 22.03 -17.11 -3.69
CA VAL A 148 20.69 -16.52 -3.89
C VAL A 148 20.00 -17.20 -5.07
N ASN A 149 20.69 -17.38 -6.19
CA ASN A 149 20.14 -18.03 -7.39
C ASN A 149 19.72 -19.49 -7.13
N VAL A 150 20.48 -20.22 -6.32
CA VAL A 150 20.14 -21.61 -5.96
C VAL A 150 18.96 -21.70 -4.99
N LEU A 151 18.84 -20.77 -4.03
CA LEU A 151 17.66 -20.70 -3.15
C LEU A 151 16.39 -20.35 -3.94
N THR A 152 16.50 -19.43 -4.90
CA THR A 152 15.40 -19.08 -5.80
C THR A 152 15.00 -20.27 -6.68
N ALA A 153 15.97 -20.99 -7.25
CA ALA A 153 15.70 -22.18 -8.08
C ALA A 153 15.06 -23.33 -7.28
N LEU A 154 15.53 -23.58 -6.05
CA LEU A 154 14.94 -24.59 -5.15
C LEU A 154 13.53 -24.21 -4.71
N THR A 155 13.27 -22.92 -4.51
CA THR A 155 11.93 -22.41 -4.17
C THR A 155 10.98 -22.59 -5.35
N ILE A 156 11.40 -22.25 -6.57
CA ILE A 156 10.60 -22.44 -7.80
C ILE A 156 10.29 -23.92 -8.05
N GLN A 157 11.28 -24.81 -7.89
CA GLN A 157 11.04 -26.25 -8.05
C GLN A 157 10.08 -26.82 -7.01
N LEU A 158 10.17 -26.38 -5.74
CA LEU A 158 9.22 -26.75 -4.70
C LEU A 158 7.81 -26.25 -5.01
N THR A 159 7.67 -24.99 -5.44
CA THR A 159 6.38 -24.39 -5.84
C THR A 159 5.72 -25.17 -6.97
N VAL A 160 6.50 -25.51 -8.01
CA VAL A 160 6.01 -26.31 -9.16
C VAL A 160 5.59 -27.72 -8.74
N MET A 161 6.27 -28.32 -7.75
CA MET A 161 5.88 -29.61 -7.19
C MET A 161 4.61 -29.50 -6.33
N THR A 162 4.38 -28.40 -5.61
CA THR A 162 3.24 -28.19 -4.70
C THR A 162 1.95 -27.71 -5.37
N GLU A 163 2.03 -26.81 -6.36
CA GLU A 163 0.84 -26.21 -7.00
C GLU A 163 -0.01 -27.24 -7.76
N ASN A 164 0.60 -28.36 -8.17
CA ASN A 164 -0.10 -29.43 -8.89
C ASN A 164 -0.44 -30.66 -8.02
N ASN A 165 -0.26 -30.60 -6.69
CA ASN A 165 -0.54 -31.75 -5.81
C ASN A 165 -1.17 -31.37 -4.45
N PRO A 166 -2.51 -31.27 -4.38
CA PRO A 166 -3.26 -30.83 -3.18
C PRO A 166 -3.03 -31.69 -1.93
N ARG A 167 -2.66 -32.97 -2.10
CA ARG A 167 -2.33 -33.87 -0.97
C ARG A 167 -1.00 -33.50 -0.32
N MET A 168 -0.05 -32.99 -1.09
CA MET A 168 1.26 -32.57 -0.57
C MET A 168 1.14 -31.26 0.20
N GLU A 169 0.34 -30.32 -0.30
CA GLU A 169 0.04 -29.06 0.39
C GLU A 169 -0.60 -29.32 1.78
N LYS A 170 -1.58 -30.25 1.85
CA LYS A 170 -2.21 -30.64 3.11
C LYS A 170 -1.20 -31.24 4.10
N LYS A 171 -0.32 -32.13 3.64
CA LYS A 171 0.68 -32.79 4.50
C LYS A 171 1.78 -31.81 4.97
N LEU A 172 2.17 -30.84 4.14
CA LEU A 172 3.09 -29.75 4.54
C LEU A 172 2.47 -28.84 5.62
N LYS A 173 1.17 -28.53 5.51
CA LYS A 173 0.41 -27.81 6.54
C LYS A 173 0.31 -28.60 7.85
N GLU A 174 0.04 -29.91 7.79
CA GLU A 174 0.00 -30.81 8.96
C GLU A 174 1.36 -30.95 9.66
N MET A 175 2.46 -30.89 8.91
CA MET A 175 3.82 -30.91 9.45
C MET A 175 4.25 -29.58 10.10
N ASN A 176 3.35 -28.59 10.16
CA ASN A 176 3.57 -27.24 10.71
C ASN A 176 4.82 -26.56 10.11
N VAL A 177 5.14 -26.88 8.86
CA VAL A 177 6.17 -26.18 8.07
C VAL A 177 5.54 -24.88 7.61
N ARG A 178 5.55 -23.86 8.46
CA ARG A 178 5.18 -22.50 8.08
C ARG A 178 6.28 -21.93 7.19
N PHE A 179 6.07 -21.96 5.89
CA PHE A 179 6.80 -21.08 5.01
C PHE A 179 6.20 -19.68 5.17
N ASN A 180 6.93 -18.77 5.81
CA ASN A 180 6.60 -17.35 5.78
C ASN A 180 7.00 -16.82 4.39
N TYR A 181 6.26 -17.23 3.36
CA TYR A 181 6.54 -16.93 1.95
C TYR A 181 6.50 -15.43 1.65
N GLU A 182 5.65 -14.67 2.35
CA GLU A 182 5.52 -13.24 2.10
C GLU A 182 6.52 -12.41 2.90
N THR A 183 6.71 -12.69 4.19
CA THR A 183 7.46 -11.75 5.03
C THR A 183 8.96 -11.78 4.79
N GLN A 184 9.57 -12.94 4.48
CA GLN A 184 11.03 -13.00 4.34
C GLN A 184 11.52 -12.71 2.91
N VAL A 185 10.68 -12.94 1.90
CA VAL A 185 11.01 -12.63 0.51
C VAL A 185 10.57 -11.21 0.15
N LEU A 186 9.44 -10.71 0.66
CA LEU A 186 9.04 -9.31 0.44
C LEU A 186 9.87 -8.33 1.28
N GLU A 187 10.33 -8.67 2.50
CA GLU A 187 11.28 -7.80 3.22
C GLU A 187 12.63 -7.71 2.49
N LEU A 188 13.07 -8.78 1.80
CA LEU A 188 14.28 -8.77 0.97
C LEU A 188 14.09 -8.06 -0.38
N LEU A 189 12.91 -8.16 -1.00
CA LEU A 189 12.61 -7.54 -2.30
C LEU A 189 12.14 -6.09 -2.20
N ARG A 190 11.47 -5.69 -1.10
CA ARG A 190 10.98 -4.32 -0.89
C ARG A 190 12.09 -3.30 -0.61
N TRP A 191 13.30 -3.74 -0.27
CA TRP A 191 14.43 -2.86 -0.01
C TRP A 191 15.39 -2.68 -1.19
N ILE A 192 15.22 -3.45 -2.28
CA ILE A 192 16.23 -3.53 -3.32
C ILE A 192 15.57 -3.51 -4.70
N ASN A 193 15.22 -2.30 -5.15
CA ASN A 193 15.45 -1.93 -6.54
C ASN A 193 16.86 -1.32 -6.64
N VAL A 194 17.85 -1.97 -6.03
CA VAL A 194 19.26 -1.68 -6.32
C VAL A 194 19.52 -2.38 -7.64
N GLN A 195 19.47 -1.62 -8.72
CA GLN A 195 20.30 -1.95 -9.87
C GLN A 195 21.71 -2.10 -9.33
N GLN A 196 22.23 -3.33 -9.27
CA GLN A 196 23.61 -3.56 -8.87
C GLN A 196 24.48 -2.99 -10.00
N VAL A 197 24.78 -1.70 -9.92
CA VAL A 197 25.80 -1.08 -10.76
C VAL A 197 27.12 -1.63 -10.24
N SER A 198 27.59 -2.73 -10.85
CA SER A 198 28.96 -3.17 -10.65
C SER A 198 29.86 -2.12 -11.26
N SER A 199 30.29 -1.12 -10.47
CA SER A 199 31.41 -0.28 -10.87
C SER A 199 32.66 -1.14 -10.83
N SER A 200 32.98 -1.78 -11.94
CA SER A 200 34.36 -2.17 -12.20
C SER A 200 35.16 -0.86 -12.23
N SER A 201 35.89 -0.61 -11.16
CA SER A 201 36.76 0.56 -10.93
C SER A 201 36.08 1.94 -10.95
N SER A 202 35.51 2.35 -9.82
CA SER A 202 35.70 3.71 -9.26
C SER A 202 35.06 3.79 -7.87
N SER A 203 35.74 4.46 -6.94
CA SER A 203 35.23 4.80 -5.61
C SER A 203 34.18 5.92 -5.71
N SER A 204 33.09 5.72 -6.45
CA SER A 204 32.05 6.74 -6.57
C SER A 204 31.24 6.82 -5.28
N SER A 205 31.40 7.92 -4.54
CA SER A 205 30.52 8.26 -3.42
C SER A 205 29.14 8.64 -3.96
N LEU A 206 28.08 8.04 -3.41
CA LEU A 206 26.70 8.46 -3.70
C LEU A 206 26.49 9.91 -3.23
N SER A 207 25.98 10.76 -4.10
CA SER A 207 25.62 12.14 -3.80
C SER A 207 24.13 12.38 -3.98
N ARG A 208 23.50 13.10 -3.04
CA ARG A 208 22.12 13.56 -3.18
C ARG A 208 22.05 14.65 -4.25
N LEU A 209 21.10 14.52 -5.19
CA LEU A 209 20.97 15.41 -6.34
C LEU A 209 19.93 16.53 -6.15
N THR A 210 18.90 16.31 -5.35
CA THR A 210 17.79 17.24 -5.13
C THR A 210 17.51 17.44 -3.64
N TYR A 211 17.00 18.61 -3.27
CA TYR A 211 16.62 18.95 -1.89
C TYR A 211 15.14 19.35 -1.78
N MET A 212 14.31 18.81 -2.68
CA MET A 212 12.89 19.15 -2.73
C MET A 212 12.11 18.55 -1.56
N GLU A 213 11.09 19.27 -1.11
CA GLU A 213 10.14 18.79 -0.09
C GLU A 213 9.02 18.00 -0.78
N GLY A 214 9.12 16.66 -0.73
CA GLY A 214 8.11 15.76 -1.28
C GLY A 214 8.66 14.38 -1.62
N VAL A 215 7.82 13.55 -2.24
CA VAL A 215 8.22 12.25 -2.77
C VAL A 215 8.49 12.39 -4.26
N GLU A 216 9.73 12.17 -4.67
CA GLU A 216 10.16 12.12 -6.07
C GLU A 216 9.92 10.71 -6.62
N GLN A 217 9.21 10.60 -7.74
CA GLN A 217 8.73 9.33 -8.29
C GLN A 217 9.01 9.23 -9.79
N GLU A 218 9.13 7.98 -10.26
CA GLU A 218 9.24 7.62 -11.67
C GLU A 218 10.40 8.32 -12.39
N LEU A 219 11.62 8.20 -11.87
CA LEU A 219 12.81 8.81 -12.44
C LEU A 219 13.08 8.30 -13.87
N GLN A 220 13.29 9.21 -14.83
CA GLN A 220 13.73 8.89 -16.20
C GLN A 220 14.83 9.84 -16.65
N LEU A 221 15.83 9.34 -17.37
CA LEU A 221 16.83 10.18 -18.03
C LEU A 221 16.27 10.77 -19.33
N SER A 222 16.63 12.01 -19.64
CA SER A 222 16.41 12.58 -20.97
C SER A 222 17.20 11.80 -22.04
N SER A 223 16.77 11.90 -23.29
CA SER A 223 17.41 11.20 -24.41
C SER A 223 18.89 11.58 -24.63
N ASP A 224 19.28 12.80 -24.23
CA ASP A 224 20.66 13.28 -24.27
C ASP A 224 21.47 12.94 -23.00
N GLY A 225 20.86 12.30 -22.00
CA GLY A 225 21.48 11.94 -20.73
C GLY A 225 21.85 13.13 -19.83
N LYS A 226 21.44 14.36 -20.16
CA LYS A 226 21.80 15.56 -19.39
C LYS A 226 20.81 15.90 -18.30
N HIS A 227 19.59 15.36 -18.35
CA HIS A 227 18.55 15.66 -17.38
C HIS A 227 17.99 14.39 -16.74
N VAL A 228 17.60 14.50 -15.47
CA VAL A 228 16.74 13.53 -14.78
C VAL A 228 15.37 14.15 -14.61
N LEU A 229 14.36 13.51 -15.19
CA LEU A 229 12.96 13.89 -15.01
C LEU A 229 12.35 13.07 -13.87
N PHE A 230 11.41 13.67 -13.16
CA PHE A 230 10.66 13.00 -12.09
C PHE A 230 9.35 13.72 -11.80
N ARG A 231 8.37 12.98 -11.30
CA ARG A 231 7.17 13.58 -10.72
C ARG A 231 7.40 13.85 -9.24
N LEU A 232 6.92 14.98 -8.75
CA LEU A 232 6.92 15.30 -7.33
C LEU A 232 5.51 15.20 -6.77
N TRP A 233 5.37 14.45 -5.68
CA TRP A 233 4.22 14.53 -4.80
C TRP A 233 4.57 15.32 -3.54
N ALA A 234 4.14 16.59 -3.49
CA ALA A 234 4.43 17.49 -2.38
C ALA A 234 3.49 17.22 -1.20
N LEU A 235 3.92 16.35 -0.27
CA LEU A 235 3.30 16.20 1.04
C LEU A 235 3.91 17.26 1.97
N SER A 236 3.16 18.32 2.27
CA SER A 236 3.68 19.48 2.99
C SER A 236 3.98 19.17 4.47
N SER A 237 5.16 19.56 4.93
CA SER A 237 5.52 19.66 6.35
C SER A 237 5.44 21.10 6.88
N GLY A 238 4.55 21.93 6.31
CA GLY A 238 4.18 23.24 6.86
C GLY A 238 4.71 24.47 6.13
N LYS A 239 5.78 24.38 5.32
CA LYS A 239 6.36 25.52 4.58
C LYS A 239 6.01 25.57 3.09
N VAL A 240 5.74 24.43 2.47
CA VAL A 240 5.41 24.33 1.03
C VAL A 240 3.91 24.12 0.85
N GLN A 241 3.27 24.81 -0.10
CA GLN A 241 1.87 24.55 -0.45
C GLN A 241 1.76 23.17 -1.11
N THR A 242 0.78 22.36 -0.70
CA THR A 242 0.51 21.11 -1.40
C THR A 242 0.02 21.43 -2.79
N THR A 243 0.65 20.79 -3.76
CA THR A 243 0.30 20.87 -5.16
C THR A 243 -0.20 19.51 -5.60
N GLN A 244 -0.98 19.51 -6.68
CA GLN A 244 -1.16 18.30 -7.47
C GLN A 244 0.21 17.81 -7.94
N ARG A 245 0.35 16.51 -8.23
CA ARG A 245 1.62 16.00 -8.76
C ARG A 245 2.05 16.78 -9.99
N ARG A 246 3.27 17.31 -9.94
CA ARG A 246 3.89 18.09 -11.02
C ARG A 246 5.10 17.32 -11.57
N LEU A 247 5.49 17.67 -12.80
CA LEU A 247 6.66 17.11 -13.45
C LEU A 247 7.83 18.11 -13.35
N TYR A 248 9.02 17.60 -13.08
CA TYR A 248 10.25 18.37 -12.98
C TYR A 248 11.36 17.74 -13.81
N SER A 249 12.32 18.56 -14.22
CA SER A 249 13.61 18.17 -14.78
C SER A 249 14.74 18.75 -13.95
N LEU A 250 15.70 17.90 -13.57
CA LEU A 250 16.98 18.28 -13.00
C LEU A 250 18.05 18.23 -14.09
N ASP A 251 18.74 19.33 -14.37
CA ASP A 251 19.93 19.38 -15.21
C ASP A 251 21.16 18.88 -14.41
N LEU A 252 21.78 17.80 -14.89
CA LEU A 252 22.92 17.15 -14.25
C LEU A 252 24.24 17.93 -14.41
N THR A 253 24.29 18.92 -15.29
CA THR A 253 25.50 19.72 -15.56
C THR A 253 25.67 20.87 -14.58
N ASN A 254 24.56 21.45 -14.11
CA ASN A 254 24.56 22.63 -13.23
C ASN A 254 23.70 22.45 -11.96
N GLY A 255 22.93 21.37 -11.84
CA GLY A 255 22.06 21.08 -10.70
C GLY A 255 20.75 21.86 -10.68
N GLN A 256 20.39 22.56 -11.75
CA GLN A 256 19.16 23.36 -11.84
C GLN A 256 17.93 22.45 -11.95
N VAL A 257 16.88 22.78 -11.19
CA VAL A 257 15.60 22.08 -11.25
C VAL A 257 14.53 23.00 -11.84
N ASP A 258 13.88 22.55 -12.90
CA ASP A 258 12.80 23.26 -13.59
C ASP A 258 11.49 22.46 -13.52
N ARG A 259 10.38 23.17 -13.30
CA ARG A 259 9.04 22.59 -13.47
C ARG A 259 8.73 22.51 -14.97
N LEU A 260 8.34 21.32 -15.42
CA LEU A 260 7.81 21.07 -16.77
C LEU A 260 6.29 21.30 -16.79
N GLY A 261 5.75 21.67 -17.95
CA GLY A 261 4.34 22.04 -18.10
C GLY A 261 3.92 23.20 -17.18
N LYS A 262 4.68 24.31 -17.19
CA LYS A 262 4.50 25.44 -16.25
C LYS A 262 3.07 26.01 -16.26
N ASN A 263 2.45 26.06 -17.44
CA ASN A 263 1.08 26.55 -17.65
C ASN A 263 0.00 25.46 -17.55
N PHE A 264 0.39 24.21 -17.25
CA PHE A 264 -0.57 23.13 -17.05
C PHE A 264 -1.00 23.10 -15.58
N ASP A 265 -2.24 23.47 -15.31
CA ASP A 265 -2.79 23.57 -13.96
C ASP A 265 -3.28 22.23 -13.40
N GLY A 266 -3.46 21.21 -14.24
CA GLY A 266 -3.98 19.90 -13.87
C GLY A 266 -2.97 18.95 -13.21
N LEU A 267 -3.43 17.78 -12.75
CA LEU A 267 -2.57 16.75 -12.16
C LEU A 267 -1.76 16.03 -13.24
N VAL A 268 -0.44 15.90 -13.11
CA VAL A 268 0.36 15.02 -13.98
C VAL A 268 0.27 13.58 -13.47
N THR A 269 -0.50 12.74 -14.18
CA THR A 269 -0.77 11.34 -13.82
C THR A 269 0.32 10.39 -14.30
N GLN A 270 1.01 10.72 -15.38
CA GLN A 270 2.16 9.97 -15.93
C GLN A 270 2.96 10.89 -16.86
N TYR A 271 4.19 10.52 -17.18
CA TYR A 271 4.95 11.11 -18.29
C TYR A 271 5.81 10.07 -19.02
N THR A 272 6.30 10.39 -20.21
CA THR A 272 7.22 9.57 -21.00
C THR A 272 8.20 10.44 -21.76
N VAL A 273 9.50 10.19 -21.58
CA VAL A 273 10.56 10.89 -22.34
C VAL A 273 10.48 10.51 -23.82
N LYS A 274 10.60 11.51 -24.69
CA LYS A 274 10.61 11.33 -26.14
C LYS A 274 12.01 10.99 -26.65
N SER A 275 12.07 10.10 -27.64
CA SER A 275 13.33 9.73 -28.32
C SER A 275 13.99 10.91 -29.05
N GLY A 276 13.19 11.82 -29.61
CA GLY A 276 13.68 13.04 -30.27
C GLY A 276 13.97 14.22 -29.32
N GLY A 277 13.87 14.03 -27.99
CA GLY A 277 13.89 15.12 -27.02
C GLY A 277 12.48 15.61 -26.65
N GLY A 278 12.37 16.21 -25.45
CA GLY A 278 11.10 16.61 -24.86
C GLY A 278 10.37 15.48 -24.13
N VAL A 279 9.07 15.69 -23.87
CA VAL A 279 8.27 14.80 -23.03
C VAL A 279 6.80 14.74 -23.46
N TYR A 280 6.20 13.55 -23.36
CA TYR A 280 4.75 13.37 -23.33
C TYR A 280 4.27 13.44 -21.88
N ILE A 281 3.28 14.29 -21.62
CA ILE A 281 2.69 14.50 -20.30
C ILE A 281 1.26 13.97 -20.34
N ILE A 282 0.93 13.07 -19.42
CA ILE A 282 -0.43 12.57 -19.25
C ILE A 282 -1.02 13.32 -18.07
N GLY A 283 -2.03 14.13 -18.34
CA GLY A 283 -2.50 15.16 -17.44
C GLY A 283 -4.01 15.11 -17.23
N GLN A 284 -4.45 15.14 -15.97
CA GLN A 284 -5.86 15.25 -15.60
C GLN A 284 -6.32 16.71 -15.55
N LEU A 285 -7.39 17.05 -16.27
CA LEU A 285 -8.18 18.27 -16.09
C LEU A 285 -9.66 17.92 -16.01
N GLY A 286 -10.30 18.32 -14.90
CA GLY A 286 -11.66 17.88 -14.56
C GLY A 286 -11.76 16.35 -14.58
N LEU A 287 -12.78 15.84 -15.28
CA LEU A 287 -13.00 14.41 -15.46
C LEU A 287 -12.05 13.72 -16.44
N ASN A 288 -11.32 14.44 -17.29
CA ASN A 288 -10.56 13.80 -18.38
C ASN A 288 -9.07 13.75 -18.04
N VAL A 289 -8.43 12.64 -18.39
CA VAL A 289 -6.97 12.49 -18.36
C VAL A 289 -6.50 12.46 -19.80
N GLN A 290 -5.80 13.49 -20.25
CA GLN A 290 -5.45 13.74 -21.64
C GLN A 290 -3.94 13.76 -21.88
N ILE A 291 -3.54 13.73 -23.16
CA ILE A 291 -2.14 13.76 -23.55
C ILE A 291 -1.71 15.17 -23.95
N TYR A 292 -0.57 15.60 -23.44
CA TYR A 292 0.12 16.84 -23.76
C TYR A 292 1.55 16.53 -24.21
N THR A 293 2.18 17.45 -24.91
CA THR A 293 3.57 17.31 -25.37
C THR A 293 4.34 18.60 -25.16
N GLN A 294 5.57 18.47 -24.68
CA GLN A 294 6.59 19.51 -24.81
C GLN A 294 7.65 19.01 -25.82
N GLU A 295 7.92 19.80 -26.86
CA GLU A 295 8.89 19.42 -27.90
C GLU A 295 10.34 19.48 -27.38
N SER A 296 10.66 20.53 -26.64
CA SER A 296 11.83 20.65 -25.76
C SER A 296 11.40 20.74 -24.28
N LEU A 297 12.30 20.43 -23.34
CA LEU A 297 12.03 20.59 -21.89
C LEU A 297 11.74 22.05 -21.49
N THR A 298 12.12 23.01 -22.32
CA THR A 298 11.89 24.44 -22.11
C THR A 298 10.58 24.97 -22.69
N ASP A 299 9.93 24.21 -23.58
CA ASP A 299 8.76 24.68 -24.32
C ASP A 299 7.49 24.61 -23.46
N ASP A 300 6.42 25.25 -23.91
CA ASP A 300 5.11 25.07 -23.30
C ASP A 300 4.50 23.69 -23.63
N ALA A 301 3.68 23.18 -22.72
CA ALA A 301 2.94 21.95 -22.94
C ALA A 301 1.77 22.19 -23.92
N ILE A 302 1.74 21.42 -25.00
CA ILE A 302 0.75 21.49 -26.08
C ILE A 302 -0.23 20.32 -25.92
N TYR A 303 -1.53 20.62 -25.84
CA TYR A 303 -2.58 19.59 -25.85
C TYR A 303 -2.60 18.83 -27.17
N ARG A 304 -2.68 17.49 -27.09
CA ARG A 304 -2.81 16.61 -28.26
C ARG A 304 -4.24 16.12 -28.37
N GLN A 305 -4.87 16.44 -29.50
CA GLN A 305 -6.27 16.10 -29.72
C GLN A 305 -6.47 14.59 -29.80
N GLY A 306 -7.27 14.06 -28.88
CA GLY A 306 -7.71 12.67 -28.85
C GLY A 306 -9.18 12.56 -28.47
N TRP A 307 -9.64 11.35 -28.15
CA TRP A 307 -10.96 11.12 -27.55
C TRP A 307 -11.07 11.73 -26.15
N ASN A 308 -12.27 12.15 -25.75
CA ASN A 308 -12.55 12.52 -24.36
C ASN A 308 -12.66 11.25 -23.50
N GLY A 309 -11.88 11.18 -22.43
CA GLY A 309 -11.81 10.03 -21.55
C GLY A 309 -10.56 10.07 -20.69
N THR A 310 -10.10 8.88 -20.32
CA THR A 310 -8.96 8.67 -19.45
C THR A 310 -7.89 7.88 -20.20
N TYR A 311 -6.78 8.54 -20.53
CA TYR A 311 -5.58 7.89 -21.05
C TYR A 311 -4.67 7.47 -19.89
N GLU A 312 -4.20 6.23 -19.93
CA GLU A 312 -3.33 5.65 -18.91
C GLU A 312 -2.26 4.77 -19.55
N ARG A 313 -1.22 4.42 -18.77
CA ARG A 313 -0.16 3.49 -19.19
C ARG A 313 0.45 3.85 -20.54
N PHE A 314 0.56 5.15 -20.80
CA PHE A 314 1.04 5.67 -22.07
C PHE A 314 2.51 5.30 -22.27
N THR A 315 2.88 4.91 -23.48
CA THR A 315 4.26 4.65 -23.87
C THR A 315 4.48 5.02 -25.34
N ALA A 316 5.72 5.34 -25.69
CA ALA A 316 6.10 5.77 -27.03
C ALA A 316 7.33 5.02 -27.51
N SER A 317 7.46 4.86 -28.83
CA SER A 317 8.64 4.25 -29.43
C SER A 317 9.94 5.00 -29.09
N SER A 318 10.87 4.29 -28.44
CA SER A 318 12.20 4.80 -28.11
C SER A 318 13.15 4.85 -29.32
N HIS A 319 12.85 4.10 -30.39
CA HIS A 319 13.73 3.94 -31.54
C HIS A 319 13.45 4.91 -32.69
N ARG A 320 12.28 5.57 -32.69
CA ARG A 320 11.87 6.47 -33.77
C ARG A 320 11.14 7.69 -33.21
N ALA A 321 11.70 8.87 -33.42
CA ALA A 321 11.02 10.12 -33.11
C ALA A 321 9.74 10.24 -33.94
N GLY A 322 8.62 10.57 -33.29
CA GLY A 322 7.29 10.59 -33.92
C GLY A 322 6.78 9.21 -34.34
N GLY A 323 7.37 8.12 -33.82
CA GLY A 323 6.90 6.76 -34.05
C GLY A 323 5.62 6.42 -33.30
N PRO A 324 5.21 5.13 -33.35
CA PRO A 324 3.98 4.67 -32.72
C PRO A 324 3.94 4.91 -31.21
N VAL A 325 2.73 5.11 -30.72
CA VAL A 325 2.42 5.25 -29.29
C VAL A 325 1.37 4.23 -28.89
N ALA A 326 1.50 3.67 -27.69
CA ALA A 326 0.54 2.75 -27.12
C ALA A 326 0.03 3.28 -25.77
N PHE A 327 -1.23 3.04 -25.46
CA PHE A 327 -1.87 3.53 -24.24
C PHE A 327 -3.08 2.69 -23.90
N ALA A 328 -3.43 2.61 -22.62
CA ALA A 328 -4.75 2.17 -22.19
C ALA A 328 -5.71 3.37 -22.26
N PHE A 329 -6.93 3.15 -22.74
CA PHE A 329 -7.96 4.19 -22.78
C PHE A 329 -9.32 3.63 -22.36
N SER A 330 -10.06 4.41 -21.58
CA SER A 330 -11.46 4.19 -21.28
C SER A 330 -12.21 5.52 -21.20
N SER A 331 -13.52 5.47 -21.36
CA SER A 331 -14.45 6.58 -21.09
C SER A 331 -15.73 6.03 -20.45
N LEU A 332 -16.66 6.89 -20.05
CA LEU A 332 -17.96 6.48 -19.52
C LEU A 332 -18.74 5.57 -20.49
N GLU A 333 -18.43 5.62 -21.79
CA GLU A 333 -19.09 4.84 -22.85
C GLU A 333 -18.21 3.73 -23.42
N ARG A 334 -16.92 3.69 -23.05
CA ARG A 334 -15.94 2.78 -23.65
C ARG A 334 -15.19 2.03 -22.57
N PRO A 335 -15.31 0.68 -22.51
CA PRO A 335 -14.51 -0.09 -21.58
C PRO A 335 -13.02 0.03 -21.91
N LYS A 336 -12.20 -0.25 -20.91
CA LYS A 336 -10.75 -0.08 -21.00
C LYS A 336 -10.13 -1.06 -21.97
N GLU A 337 -9.43 -0.58 -22.98
CA GLU A 337 -8.63 -1.40 -23.88
C GLU A 337 -7.25 -0.77 -24.09
N VAL A 338 -6.30 -1.56 -24.56
CA VAL A 338 -5.00 -1.06 -25.03
C VAL A 338 -5.12 -0.70 -26.50
N TYR A 339 -4.69 0.51 -26.83
CA TYR A 339 -4.71 1.07 -28.18
C TYR A 339 -3.30 1.31 -28.69
N LEU A 340 -3.13 1.18 -30.00
CA LEU A 340 -1.92 1.55 -30.74
C LEU A 340 -2.28 2.62 -31.77
N ALA A 341 -1.58 3.75 -31.74
CA ALA A 341 -1.62 4.78 -32.77
C ALA A 341 -0.27 4.82 -33.51
N GLU A 342 -0.29 5.11 -34.83
CA GLU A 342 0.94 5.20 -35.62
C GLU A 342 1.83 6.39 -35.22
N SER A 343 1.23 7.45 -34.67
CA SER A 343 1.90 8.60 -34.09
C SER A 343 0.99 9.35 -33.10
N ILE A 344 1.57 10.30 -32.37
CA ILE A 344 0.83 11.16 -31.42
C ILE A 344 -0.24 12.04 -32.09
N ASP A 345 -0.12 12.33 -33.39
CA ASP A 345 -1.08 13.17 -34.10
C ASP A 345 -2.28 12.34 -34.64
N GLN A 346 -2.25 11.02 -34.44
CA GLN A 346 -3.28 10.09 -34.92
C GLN A 346 -4.03 9.39 -33.78
N LEU A 347 -4.11 9.99 -32.59
CA LEU A 347 -4.78 9.40 -31.42
C LEU A 347 -6.24 8.99 -31.72
N MET A 348 -6.99 9.81 -32.48
CA MET A 348 -8.38 9.50 -32.84
C MET A 348 -8.54 8.34 -33.82
N SER A 349 -7.46 7.92 -34.47
CA SER A 349 -7.41 6.78 -35.40
C SER A 349 -6.72 5.56 -34.78
N ALA A 350 -6.41 5.61 -33.47
CA ALA A 350 -5.78 4.51 -32.76
C ALA A 350 -6.66 3.25 -32.84
N LYS A 351 -6.01 2.09 -32.97
CA LYS A 351 -6.70 0.80 -33.07
C LYS A 351 -6.56 0.05 -31.74
N PRO A 352 -7.65 -0.54 -31.20
CA PRO A 352 -7.52 -1.44 -30.08
C PRO A 352 -6.69 -2.66 -30.51
N ILE A 353 -5.73 -3.05 -29.67
CA ILE A 353 -4.91 -4.26 -29.85
C ILE A 353 -5.29 -5.35 -28.84
N THR A 354 -6.24 -5.04 -27.96
CA THR A 354 -6.90 -5.96 -27.01
C THR A 354 -8.42 -5.91 -27.21
N ASN A 355 -9.10 -6.89 -26.63
CA ASN A 355 -10.55 -6.97 -26.54
C ASN A 355 -10.93 -7.66 -25.22
N ASP A 356 -10.21 -7.29 -24.15
CA ASP A 356 -10.30 -7.96 -22.85
C ASP A 356 -11.65 -7.69 -22.17
N ASN A 357 -12.33 -6.61 -22.59
CA ASN A 357 -13.57 -6.14 -22.01
C ASN A 357 -14.76 -6.24 -22.98
N GLU A 358 -14.71 -7.16 -23.97
CA GLU A 358 -15.79 -7.40 -24.93
C GLU A 358 -17.15 -7.63 -24.25
N LEU A 359 -17.17 -8.29 -23.09
CA LEU A 359 -18.40 -8.56 -22.34
C LEU A 359 -19.18 -7.30 -21.97
N PHE A 360 -18.51 -6.16 -21.79
CA PHE A 360 -19.16 -4.88 -21.51
C PHE A 360 -19.80 -4.27 -22.77
N THR A 361 -19.26 -4.55 -23.96
CA THR A 361 -19.83 -4.05 -25.23
C THR A 361 -21.07 -4.84 -25.65
N GLN A 362 -21.26 -6.04 -25.09
CA GLN A 362 -22.41 -6.92 -25.33
C GLN A 362 -23.58 -6.69 -24.35
N ARG A 363 -23.46 -5.72 -23.43
CA ARG A 363 -24.45 -5.46 -22.38
C ARG A 363 -24.98 -4.04 -22.47
N VAL A 364 -26.19 -3.83 -21.97
CA VAL A 364 -26.71 -2.48 -21.74
C VAL A 364 -26.03 -1.93 -20.48
N LEU A 365 -25.09 -1.01 -20.68
CA LEU A 365 -24.35 -0.37 -19.59
C LEU A 365 -25.14 0.83 -19.02
N PRO A 366 -24.86 1.21 -17.77
CA PRO A 366 -25.23 2.53 -17.25
C PRO A 366 -24.76 3.64 -18.19
N GLN A 367 -25.55 4.70 -18.29
CA GLN A 367 -25.16 5.92 -18.99
C GLN A 367 -24.74 6.95 -17.97
N ALA A 368 -23.61 7.62 -18.19
CA ALA A 368 -23.09 8.60 -17.24
C ALA A 368 -22.74 9.92 -17.93
N THR A 369 -22.85 11.01 -17.18
CA THR A 369 -22.54 12.37 -17.65
C THR A 369 -21.82 13.16 -16.57
N ALA A 370 -21.06 14.17 -16.99
CA ALA A 370 -20.64 15.23 -16.09
C ALA A 370 -21.87 15.95 -15.52
N TYR A 371 -21.87 16.22 -14.23
CA TYR A 371 -22.89 16.98 -13.54
C TYR A 371 -22.24 18.09 -12.72
N HIS A 372 -22.81 19.29 -12.79
CA HIS A 372 -22.23 20.49 -12.20
C HIS A 372 -23.23 21.18 -11.28
N TRP A 373 -22.76 21.64 -10.12
CA TRP A 373 -23.53 22.46 -9.20
C TRP A 373 -22.64 23.52 -8.58
N LYS A 374 -23.24 24.50 -7.90
CA LYS A 374 -22.51 25.58 -7.24
C LYS A 374 -22.59 25.41 -5.74
N ASN A 375 -21.46 25.63 -5.07
CA ASN A 375 -21.49 25.91 -3.65
C ASN A 375 -22.10 27.30 -3.44
N THR A 376 -23.20 27.39 -2.69
CA THR A 376 -23.95 28.64 -2.52
C THR A 376 -23.28 29.64 -1.57
N ALA A 377 -22.29 29.21 -0.78
CA ALA A 377 -21.57 30.09 0.14
C ALA A 377 -20.54 30.96 -0.59
N ASP A 378 -19.91 30.45 -1.66
CA ASP A 378 -18.78 31.11 -2.35
C ASP A 378 -18.86 31.06 -3.89
N ASN A 379 -19.91 30.48 -4.45
CA ASN A 379 -20.12 30.26 -5.89
C ASN A 379 -19.10 29.34 -6.57
N GLN A 380 -18.29 28.57 -5.80
CA GLN A 380 -17.39 27.58 -6.38
C GLN A 380 -18.20 26.53 -7.16
N VAL A 381 -17.84 26.32 -8.42
CA VAL A 381 -18.44 25.25 -9.23
C VAL A 381 -17.79 23.93 -8.83
N ILE A 382 -18.63 22.94 -8.56
CA ILE A 382 -18.26 21.56 -8.26
C ILE A 382 -18.73 20.70 -9.43
N GLU A 383 -17.90 19.75 -9.84
CA GLU A 383 -18.18 18.78 -10.89
C GLU A 383 -18.24 17.38 -10.26
N GLY A 384 -19.00 16.47 -10.89
CA GLY A 384 -19.00 15.06 -10.54
C GLY A 384 -19.50 14.21 -11.70
N VAL A 385 -19.45 12.89 -11.54
CA VAL A 385 -20.01 11.94 -12.50
C VAL A 385 -21.38 11.50 -12.02
N LEU A 386 -22.40 11.60 -12.88
CA LEU A 386 -23.76 11.16 -12.59
C LEU A 386 -24.11 9.96 -13.47
N HIS A 387 -24.22 8.79 -12.86
CA HIS A 387 -24.59 7.54 -13.51
C HIS A 387 -26.09 7.30 -13.40
N TYR A 388 -26.71 6.99 -14.54
CA TYR A 388 -28.10 6.57 -14.64
C TYR A 388 -28.17 5.06 -14.83
N PRO A 389 -29.18 4.40 -14.23
CA PRO A 389 -29.43 2.99 -14.50
C PRO A 389 -29.62 2.70 -15.99
N PRO A 390 -29.30 1.47 -16.44
CA PRO A 390 -29.57 1.01 -17.80
C PRO A 390 -31.01 1.33 -18.24
N GLY A 391 -31.16 1.99 -19.39
CA GLY A 391 -32.47 2.37 -19.94
C GLY A 391 -33.22 3.49 -19.20
N LYS A 392 -32.58 4.17 -18.23
CA LYS A 392 -33.18 5.25 -17.43
C LYS A 392 -32.45 6.59 -17.54
N PHE A 393 -31.70 6.82 -18.61
CA PHE A 393 -31.01 8.09 -18.82
C PHE A 393 -31.99 9.27 -18.82
N ASN A 394 -31.67 10.33 -18.07
CA ASN A 394 -32.53 11.48 -17.79
C ASN A 394 -33.88 11.18 -17.10
N ALA A 395 -34.10 9.94 -16.63
CA ALA A 395 -35.27 9.65 -15.81
C ALA A 395 -35.23 10.45 -14.50
N LYS A 396 -36.42 10.70 -13.97
CA LYS A 396 -36.65 11.52 -12.77
C LYS A 396 -37.04 10.62 -11.60
N ASN A 397 -36.92 11.16 -10.39
CA ASN A 397 -37.32 10.52 -9.13
C ASN A 397 -36.66 9.13 -8.92
N LEU A 398 -35.36 9.05 -9.19
CA LEU A 398 -34.56 7.84 -9.00
C LEU A 398 -33.99 7.77 -7.57
N PRO A 399 -33.82 6.56 -6.97
CA PRO A 399 -33.12 6.45 -5.69
C PRO A 399 -31.65 6.85 -5.89
N LEU A 400 -31.14 7.73 -5.04
CA LEU A 400 -29.78 8.27 -5.17
C LEU A 400 -28.83 7.56 -4.22
N LEU A 401 -27.71 7.11 -4.76
CA LEU A 401 -26.50 6.78 -4.01
C LEU A 401 -25.45 7.87 -4.28
N VAL A 402 -24.95 8.50 -3.22
CA VAL A 402 -23.77 9.35 -3.29
C VAL A 402 -22.55 8.50 -3.00
N LEU A 403 -21.74 8.20 -4.02
CA LEU A 403 -20.53 7.41 -3.89
C LEU A 403 -19.30 8.31 -3.86
N ILE A 404 -18.72 8.50 -2.68
CA ILE A 404 -17.65 9.46 -2.41
C ILE A 404 -16.30 8.77 -2.61
N HIS A 405 -15.46 9.31 -3.49
CA HIS A 405 -14.12 8.79 -3.71
C HIS A 405 -13.18 9.05 -2.51
N GLY A 406 -12.19 8.18 -2.36
CA GLY A 406 -11.11 8.32 -1.37
C GLY A 406 -10.05 9.34 -1.78
N GLY A 407 -8.99 9.47 -0.99
CA GLY A 407 -7.91 10.44 -1.23
C GLY A 407 -7.53 11.20 0.04
N PRO A 408 -7.71 12.53 0.13
CA PRO A 408 -8.59 13.34 -0.73
C PRO A 408 -8.00 13.69 -2.11
N ASN A 409 -6.69 13.52 -2.30
CA ASN A 409 -5.97 13.81 -3.54
C ASN A 409 -6.26 12.80 -4.68
N ALA A 410 -7.52 12.68 -5.08
CA ALA A 410 -8.01 11.89 -6.21
C ALA A 410 -9.26 12.56 -6.80
N ALA A 411 -9.86 11.96 -7.82
CA ALA A 411 -11.13 12.39 -8.41
C ALA A 411 -11.80 11.20 -9.10
N SER A 412 -13.12 11.23 -9.22
CA SER A 412 -13.86 10.40 -10.17
C SER A 412 -13.71 10.98 -11.58
N LEU A 413 -13.49 10.11 -12.56
CA LEU A 413 -13.08 10.47 -13.91
C LEU A 413 -14.12 10.04 -14.96
N ASN A 414 -13.93 10.51 -16.19
CA ASN A 414 -14.56 9.99 -17.39
C ASN A 414 -13.90 8.65 -17.73
N GLU A 415 -14.30 7.62 -17.01
CA GLU A 415 -13.79 6.27 -17.13
C GLU A 415 -14.87 5.25 -16.79
N LEU A 416 -14.82 4.09 -17.44
CA LEU A 416 -15.62 2.94 -17.04
C LEU A 416 -14.77 2.06 -16.12
N GLN A 417 -15.18 1.97 -14.85
CA GLN A 417 -14.59 1.08 -13.86
C GLN A 417 -15.62 0.06 -13.36
N ALA A 418 -15.19 -1.20 -13.27
CA ALA A 418 -15.96 -2.28 -12.67
C ALA A 418 -15.11 -3.04 -11.64
N THR A 419 -14.28 -2.31 -10.89
CA THR A 419 -13.36 -2.86 -9.88
C THR A 419 -13.65 -2.26 -8.50
N TRP A 420 -12.70 -1.51 -7.92
CA TRP A 420 -12.85 -0.85 -6.63
C TRP A 420 -13.87 0.29 -6.64
N ASN A 421 -14.05 0.95 -7.79
CA ASN A 421 -15.20 1.84 -8.01
C ASN A 421 -16.41 1.01 -8.48
N TRP A 422 -17.45 1.02 -7.67
CA TRP A 422 -18.67 0.24 -7.87
C TRP A 422 -19.88 1.11 -8.28
N ALA A 423 -19.66 2.34 -8.74
CA ALA A 423 -20.72 3.23 -9.24
C ALA A 423 -21.52 2.57 -10.38
N THR A 424 -20.82 2.02 -11.37
CA THR A 424 -21.45 1.31 -12.50
C THR A 424 -22.26 0.11 -12.03
N MET A 425 -21.76 -0.65 -11.03
CA MET A 425 -22.50 -1.79 -10.47
C MET A 425 -23.76 -1.34 -9.71
N ALA A 426 -23.66 -0.30 -8.88
CA ALA A 426 -24.84 0.25 -8.19
C ALA A 426 -25.87 0.79 -9.19
N ALA A 427 -25.44 1.43 -10.27
CA ALA A 427 -26.34 1.89 -11.31
C ALA A 427 -27.06 0.73 -12.02
N THR A 428 -26.39 -0.41 -12.25
CA THR A 428 -27.06 -1.61 -12.78
C THR A 428 -28.13 -2.17 -11.84
N GLU A 429 -28.00 -1.94 -10.53
CA GLU A 429 -29.00 -2.30 -9.51
C GLU A 429 -30.11 -1.24 -9.35
N GLY A 430 -30.19 -0.26 -10.26
CA GLY A 430 -31.30 0.70 -10.32
C GLY A 430 -31.09 2.01 -9.57
N TRP A 431 -29.87 2.26 -9.05
CA TRP A 431 -29.51 3.51 -8.40
C TRP A 431 -29.10 4.59 -9.40
N LEU A 432 -29.57 5.82 -9.18
CA LEU A 432 -28.85 7.00 -9.65
C LEU A 432 -27.60 7.12 -8.78
N VAL A 433 -26.41 7.24 -9.37
CA VAL A 433 -25.16 7.35 -8.61
C VAL A 433 -24.49 8.68 -8.88
N LEU A 434 -24.26 9.47 -7.84
CA LEU A 434 -23.44 10.69 -7.91
C LEU A 434 -22.06 10.38 -7.33
N GLU A 435 -21.02 10.61 -8.13
CA GLU A 435 -19.63 10.63 -7.69
C GLU A 435 -19.09 12.08 -7.67
N PRO A 436 -19.10 12.75 -6.52
CA PRO A 436 -18.74 14.16 -6.44
C PRO A 436 -17.22 14.38 -6.35
N ASN A 437 -16.68 15.27 -7.19
CA ASN A 437 -15.31 15.77 -7.04
C ASN A 437 -15.31 17.04 -6.18
N TYR A 438 -15.48 16.82 -4.88
CA TYR A 438 -15.49 17.86 -3.85
C TYR A 438 -14.16 18.64 -3.78
N ARG A 439 -14.15 19.85 -3.22
CA ARG A 439 -12.87 20.56 -2.97
C ARG A 439 -11.92 19.67 -2.22
N GLY A 440 -10.65 19.64 -2.63
CA GLY A 440 -9.70 18.59 -2.22
C GLY A 440 -9.39 17.58 -3.31
N SER A 441 -10.25 17.49 -4.34
CA SER A 441 -10.05 16.59 -5.47
C SER A 441 -8.98 17.09 -6.44
N THR A 442 -8.37 16.17 -7.18
CA THR A 442 -7.40 16.48 -8.24
C THR A 442 -8.09 16.88 -9.55
N GLY A 443 -7.37 17.57 -10.44
CA GLY A 443 -7.87 17.97 -11.76
C GLY A 443 -8.45 19.39 -11.84
N TYR A 444 -8.57 20.09 -10.70
CA TYR A 444 -9.22 21.42 -10.60
C TYR A 444 -8.28 22.54 -10.12
N GLY A 445 -6.96 22.30 -10.17
CA GLY A 445 -5.95 23.28 -9.76
C GLY A 445 -5.52 23.15 -8.28
N ASP A 446 -4.34 23.69 -7.96
CA ASP A 446 -3.75 23.55 -6.62
C ASP A 446 -4.56 24.29 -5.55
N LYS A 447 -5.24 25.38 -5.92
CA LYS A 447 -6.16 26.09 -5.00
C LYS A 447 -7.32 25.20 -4.60
N PHE A 448 -8.02 24.59 -5.56
CA PHE A 448 -9.16 23.70 -5.29
C PHE A 448 -8.74 22.49 -4.46
N LEU A 449 -7.56 21.93 -4.72
CA LEU A 449 -6.96 20.85 -3.93
C LEU A 449 -6.66 21.29 -2.48
N GLY A 450 -6.05 22.46 -2.31
CA GLY A 450 -5.56 22.93 -1.01
C GLY A 450 -6.63 23.54 -0.09
N GLU A 451 -7.81 23.90 -0.62
CA GLU A 451 -8.88 24.58 0.14
C GLU A 451 -9.44 23.75 1.30
N ILE A 452 -9.31 22.43 1.27
CA ILE A 452 -9.75 21.56 2.38
C ILE A 452 -8.90 21.70 3.64
N ARG A 453 -7.72 22.31 3.54
CA ARG A 453 -6.86 22.51 4.70
C ARG A 453 -7.61 23.33 5.75
N HIS A 454 -7.48 22.93 7.02
CA HIS A 454 -8.21 23.44 8.19
C HIS A 454 -9.69 23.07 8.25
N ARG A 455 -10.29 22.59 7.15
CA ARG A 455 -11.70 22.14 7.09
C ARG A 455 -11.85 20.82 6.31
N PRO A 456 -11.10 19.76 6.67
CA PRO A 456 -10.98 18.57 5.85
C PRO A 456 -12.30 17.84 5.59
N LEU A 457 -13.28 17.87 6.49
CA LEU A 457 -14.57 17.20 6.29
C LEU A 457 -15.72 18.17 6.07
N SER A 458 -15.74 19.29 6.82
CA SER A 458 -16.86 20.23 6.77
C SER A 458 -17.00 20.95 5.43
N LEU A 459 -15.89 21.35 4.80
CA LEU A 459 -15.91 22.03 3.50
C LEU A 459 -16.36 21.09 2.36
N PRO A 460 -15.67 19.96 2.10
CA PRO A 460 -16.13 19.02 1.06
C PRO A 460 -17.49 18.40 1.38
N GLY A 461 -17.83 18.22 2.66
CA GLY A 461 -19.18 17.79 3.06
C GLY A 461 -20.27 18.77 2.61
N GLN A 462 -20.02 20.08 2.68
CA GLN A 462 -20.94 21.10 2.15
C GLN A 462 -21.07 21.01 0.62
N ASP A 463 -19.95 20.85 -0.09
CA ASP A 463 -19.95 20.67 -1.55
C ASP A 463 -20.83 19.48 -1.94
N ILE A 464 -20.68 18.34 -1.26
CA ILE A 464 -21.46 17.13 -1.52
C ILE A 464 -22.95 17.33 -1.21
N LEU A 465 -23.28 17.91 -0.05
CA LEU A 465 -24.67 18.09 0.35
C LEU A 465 -25.43 19.00 -0.62
N MET A 466 -24.79 20.04 -1.15
CA MET A 466 -25.38 20.94 -2.14
C MET A 466 -25.61 20.26 -3.51
N GLY A 467 -24.77 19.30 -3.89
CA GLY A 467 -24.99 18.49 -5.09
C GLY A 467 -26.24 17.63 -4.98
N VAL A 468 -26.45 17.00 -3.82
CA VAL A 468 -27.66 16.23 -3.50
C VAL A 468 -28.90 17.14 -3.48
N ASP A 469 -28.79 18.34 -2.90
CA ASP A 469 -29.88 19.33 -2.89
C ASP A 469 -30.28 19.72 -4.30
N GLN A 470 -29.30 19.98 -5.17
CA GLN A 470 -29.54 20.35 -6.56
C GLN A 470 -30.21 19.19 -7.33
N LEU A 471 -29.71 17.96 -7.21
CA LEU A 471 -30.33 16.78 -7.84
C LEU A 471 -31.77 16.55 -7.39
N THR A 472 -32.04 16.78 -6.10
CA THR A 472 -33.38 16.66 -5.51
C THR A 472 -34.30 17.76 -6.02
N LYS A 473 -33.83 19.00 -6.02
CA LYS A 473 -34.55 20.18 -6.52
C LYS A 473 -34.91 20.05 -7.99
N ASP A 474 -34.01 19.49 -8.80
CA ASP A 474 -34.23 19.24 -10.23
C ASP A 474 -35.14 18.02 -10.49
N GLY A 475 -35.62 17.36 -9.44
CA GLY A 475 -36.46 16.17 -9.49
C GLY A 475 -35.76 14.94 -10.07
N ILE A 476 -34.44 14.95 -10.21
CA ILE A 476 -33.66 13.83 -10.73
C ILE A 476 -33.57 12.74 -9.65
N ALA A 477 -33.20 13.14 -8.43
CA ALA A 477 -33.15 12.26 -7.26
C ALA A 477 -34.48 12.30 -6.48
N ASP A 478 -34.89 11.14 -5.97
CA ASP A 478 -35.98 10.99 -5.01
C ASP A 478 -35.49 11.36 -3.60
N SER A 479 -36.02 12.46 -3.05
CA SER A 479 -35.65 12.98 -1.73
C SER A 479 -35.90 12.02 -0.57
N LYS A 480 -36.71 10.97 -0.77
CA LYS A 480 -37.05 9.98 0.25
C LYS A 480 -36.22 8.69 0.16
N ARG A 481 -35.37 8.57 -0.87
CA ARG A 481 -34.54 7.38 -1.12
C ARG A 481 -33.11 7.81 -1.40
N LEU A 482 -32.42 8.25 -0.35
CA LEU A 482 -31.05 8.74 -0.40
C LEU A 482 -30.14 7.79 0.38
N ALA A 483 -29.03 7.39 -0.22
CA ALA A 483 -27.94 6.67 0.42
C ALA A 483 -26.62 7.39 0.18
N VAL A 484 -25.65 7.20 1.08
CA VAL A 484 -24.31 7.77 0.96
C VAL A 484 -23.27 6.70 1.31
N GLY A 485 -22.13 6.70 0.64
CA GLY A 485 -21.07 5.78 0.99
C GLY A 485 -19.76 6.12 0.32
N GLY A 486 -18.69 5.53 0.82
CA GLY A 486 -17.36 5.69 0.25
C GLY A 486 -16.33 4.85 0.99
N TYR A 487 -15.15 4.73 0.38
CA TYR A 487 -14.00 4.06 0.99
C TYR A 487 -12.90 5.05 1.35
N SER A 488 -12.12 4.74 2.38
CA SER A 488 -11.02 5.57 2.85
C SER A 488 -11.53 6.99 3.18
N TYR A 489 -10.96 8.05 2.59
CA TYR A 489 -11.46 9.42 2.80
C TYR A 489 -12.95 9.61 2.47
N GLY A 490 -13.50 8.83 1.52
CA GLY A 490 -14.93 8.81 1.27
C GLY A 490 -15.74 8.22 2.43
N GLY A 491 -15.16 7.29 3.19
CA GLY A 491 -15.69 6.79 4.46
C GLY A 491 -15.61 7.83 5.58
N PHE A 492 -14.53 8.61 5.68
CA PHE A 492 -14.44 9.76 6.60
C PHE A 492 -15.57 10.76 6.32
N LEU A 493 -15.76 11.12 5.04
CA LEU A 493 -16.83 12.03 4.63
C LEU A 493 -18.22 11.42 4.84
N THR A 494 -18.40 10.12 4.61
CA THR A 494 -19.66 9.43 4.92
C THR A 494 -19.99 9.57 6.41
N ASN A 495 -19.04 9.25 7.29
CA ASN A 495 -19.20 9.36 8.74
C ASN A 495 -19.50 10.80 9.16
N TRP A 496 -18.83 11.78 8.57
CA TRP A 496 -19.14 13.19 8.81
C TRP A 496 -20.56 13.53 8.37
N LEU A 497 -20.96 13.22 7.14
CA LEU A 497 -22.24 13.60 6.56
C LEU A 497 -23.43 13.08 7.39
N ILE A 498 -23.39 11.84 7.89
CA ILE A 498 -24.47 11.27 8.70
C ILE A 498 -24.62 11.95 10.08
N THR A 499 -23.60 12.68 10.54
CA THR A 499 -23.69 13.52 11.75
C THR A 499 -24.26 14.91 11.47
N GLN A 500 -24.21 15.36 10.21
CA GLN A 500 -24.66 16.70 9.80
C GLN A 500 -26.09 16.71 9.26
N THR A 501 -26.63 15.55 8.85
CA THR A 501 -28.00 15.44 8.34
C THR A 501 -28.60 14.06 8.60
N THR A 502 -29.94 14.00 8.64
CA THR A 502 -30.71 12.76 8.83
C THR A 502 -31.41 12.28 7.56
N ARG A 503 -31.16 12.93 6.42
CA ARG A 503 -31.88 12.66 5.16
C ARG A 503 -31.48 11.36 4.46
N PHE A 504 -30.33 10.79 4.81
CA PHE A 504 -29.87 9.53 4.24
C PHE A 504 -30.54 8.36 4.97
N ASN A 505 -31.15 7.46 4.19
CA ASN A 505 -31.82 6.25 4.68
C ASN A 505 -30.83 5.12 4.96
N ALA A 506 -29.65 5.15 4.36
CA ALA A 506 -28.57 4.19 4.59
C ALA A 506 -27.20 4.84 4.34
N ALA A 507 -26.18 4.36 5.03
CA ALA A 507 -24.80 4.77 4.85
C ALA A 507 -23.84 3.56 4.72
N LEU A 508 -22.77 3.70 3.95
CA LEU A 508 -21.66 2.75 3.88
C LEU A 508 -20.34 3.42 4.27
N SER A 509 -19.78 3.00 5.41
CA SER A 509 -18.45 3.44 5.87
C SER A 509 -17.41 2.37 5.55
N GLY A 510 -16.75 2.51 4.40
CA GLY A 510 -15.62 1.64 4.01
C GLY A 510 -14.29 2.23 4.47
N ALA A 511 -13.52 1.54 5.31
CA ALA A 511 -12.24 2.03 5.86
C ALA A 511 -12.33 3.52 6.29
N GLY A 512 -13.41 3.88 6.98
CA GLY A 512 -13.76 5.26 7.30
C GLY A 512 -13.27 5.66 8.70
N GLY A 513 -12.66 6.84 8.81
CA GLY A 513 -12.24 7.43 10.08
C GLY A 513 -13.38 8.17 10.79
N ILE A 514 -13.28 8.25 12.11
CA ILE A 514 -14.29 8.92 12.97
C ILE A 514 -13.66 9.82 14.03
N GLU A 515 -12.42 9.56 14.44
CA GLU A 515 -11.71 10.36 15.44
C GLU A 515 -10.26 10.59 14.97
N HIS A 516 -9.91 11.85 14.75
CA HIS A 516 -8.70 12.18 14.00
C HIS A 516 -7.43 12.23 14.86
N VAL A 517 -7.52 12.35 16.18
CA VAL A 517 -6.33 12.33 17.07
C VAL A 517 -5.77 10.92 17.17
N SER A 518 -6.63 9.93 17.39
CA SER A 518 -6.31 8.50 17.32
C SER A 518 -5.85 8.12 15.92
N GLY A 519 -6.58 8.53 14.89
CA GLY A 519 -6.18 8.31 13.50
C GLY A 519 -4.79 8.86 13.19
N TRP A 520 -4.44 10.05 13.70
CA TRP A 520 -3.08 10.61 13.58
C TRP A 520 -2.03 9.75 14.29
N GLY A 521 -2.35 9.16 15.44
CA GLY A 521 -1.42 8.31 16.21
C GLY A 521 -1.22 6.90 15.64
N THR A 522 -2.20 6.37 14.89
CA THR A 522 -2.20 4.97 14.44
C THR A 522 -1.88 4.77 12.96
N MET A 523 -2.18 5.74 12.10
CA MET A 523 -1.96 5.58 10.66
C MET A 523 -0.48 5.69 10.25
N ASP A 524 -0.09 5.03 9.15
CA ASP A 524 1.26 5.13 8.57
C ASP A 524 1.51 6.41 7.71
N LEU A 525 0.59 7.39 7.73
CA LEU A 525 0.75 8.74 7.13
C LEU A 525 0.28 9.86 8.08
N PRO A 526 0.81 9.95 9.31
CA PRO A 526 0.34 10.92 10.30
C PRO A 526 0.50 12.38 9.84
N LEU A 527 1.54 12.66 9.05
CA LEU A 527 1.81 13.99 8.50
C LEU A 527 0.72 14.47 7.55
N LEU A 528 0.01 13.56 6.86
CA LEU A 528 -1.11 13.93 6.00
C LEU A 528 -2.26 14.49 6.84
N LEU A 529 -2.63 13.83 7.94
CA LEU A 529 -3.67 14.34 8.84
C LEU A 529 -3.27 15.68 9.47
N SER A 530 -2.02 15.82 9.92
CA SER A 530 -1.51 17.10 10.44
C SER A 530 -1.58 18.21 9.40
N TYR A 531 -1.20 17.91 8.16
CA TYR A 531 -1.32 18.85 7.06
C TYR A 531 -2.76 19.29 6.84
N LEU A 532 -3.70 18.34 6.72
CA LEU A 532 -5.11 18.61 6.48
C LEU A 532 -5.76 19.45 7.59
N HIS A 533 -5.41 19.23 8.85
CA HIS A 533 -5.89 20.04 9.98
C HIS A 533 -5.11 21.36 10.13
N GLY A 534 -3.96 21.48 9.48
CA GLY A 534 -3.09 22.63 9.51
C GLY A 534 -2.19 22.74 10.74
N GLY A 535 -1.97 21.63 11.45
CA GLY A 535 -1.10 21.52 12.62
C GLY A 535 -1.22 20.16 13.31
N PHE A 536 -0.38 19.93 14.31
CA PHE A 536 -0.47 18.74 15.16
C PHE A 536 -1.67 18.81 16.12
N PRO A 537 -2.16 17.67 16.66
CA PRO A 537 -3.33 17.66 17.54
C PRO A 537 -3.27 18.62 18.74
N TRP A 538 -2.09 18.83 19.33
CA TRP A 538 -1.90 19.76 20.46
C TRP A 538 -1.73 21.22 20.04
N GLU A 539 -1.46 21.50 18.76
CA GLU A 539 -1.33 22.86 18.23
C GLU A 539 -2.67 23.43 17.78
N VAL A 540 -3.52 22.59 17.19
CA VAL A 540 -4.85 22.97 16.66
C VAL A 540 -5.98 22.06 17.18
N PRO A 541 -6.09 21.83 18.51
CA PRO A 541 -7.02 20.84 19.05
C PRO A 541 -8.49 21.12 18.70
N GLN A 542 -8.87 22.39 18.55
CA GLN A 542 -10.22 22.77 18.16
C GLN A 542 -10.57 22.31 16.73
N VAL A 543 -9.61 22.31 15.81
CA VAL A 543 -9.83 21.85 14.42
C VAL A 543 -10.02 20.35 14.39
N TYR A 544 -9.19 19.59 15.11
CA TYR A 544 -9.37 18.13 15.23
C TYR A 544 -10.73 17.79 15.84
N GLN A 545 -11.15 18.52 16.87
CA GLN A 545 -12.45 18.32 17.49
C GLN A 545 -13.61 18.68 16.55
N SER A 546 -13.54 19.82 15.86
CA SER A 546 -14.63 20.29 15.01
C SER A 546 -14.77 19.49 13.71
N GLU A 547 -13.71 18.80 13.29
CA GLU A 547 -13.69 18.05 12.03
C GLU A 547 -13.74 16.54 12.25
N SER A 548 -13.73 16.05 13.50
CA SER A 548 -13.90 14.62 13.82
C SER A 548 -15.39 14.28 14.04
N PRO A 549 -15.97 13.33 13.28
CA PRO A 549 -17.39 12.97 13.42
C PRO A 549 -17.81 12.50 14.82
N ILE A 550 -16.89 11.92 15.62
CA ILE A 550 -17.21 11.38 16.95
C ILE A 550 -17.93 12.39 17.87
N TYR A 551 -17.58 13.68 17.77
CA TYR A 551 -18.13 14.75 18.61
C TYR A 551 -19.57 15.13 18.24
N TYR A 552 -20.12 14.53 17.18
CA TYR A 552 -21.44 14.81 16.65
C TYR A 552 -22.32 13.55 16.55
N MET A 553 -21.86 12.41 17.08
CA MET A 553 -22.56 11.13 16.93
C MET A 553 -23.98 11.12 17.51
N ASN A 554 -24.26 11.93 18.54
CA ASN A 554 -25.61 12.06 19.11
C ASN A 554 -26.68 12.55 18.11
N ARG A 555 -26.26 13.08 16.95
CA ARG A 555 -27.12 13.55 15.86
C ARG A 555 -27.47 12.45 14.86
N VAL A 556 -26.71 11.37 14.82
CA VAL A 556 -26.86 10.32 13.80
C VAL A 556 -28.18 9.60 13.94
N ARG A 557 -28.87 9.38 12.80
CA ARG A 557 -30.09 8.57 12.69
C ARG A 557 -30.02 7.52 11.58
N THR A 558 -28.98 7.56 10.76
CA THR A 558 -28.86 6.76 9.54
C THR A 558 -28.28 5.37 9.85
N PRO A 559 -28.99 4.28 9.51
CA PRO A 559 -28.44 2.94 9.52
C PRO A 559 -27.14 2.88 8.71
N THR A 560 -26.10 2.27 9.28
CA THR A 560 -24.75 2.32 8.69
C THR A 560 -24.16 0.92 8.57
N HIS A 561 -23.75 0.54 7.36
CA HIS A 561 -22.92 -0.64 7.14
C HIS A 561 -21.44 -0.25 7.19
N ILE A 562 -20.63 -0.99 7.95
CA ILE A 562 -19.21 -0.73 8.17
C ILE A 562 -18.40 -1.85 7.53
N VAL A 563 -17.40 -1.48 6.72
CA VAL A 563 -16.47 -2.45 6.11
C VAL A 563 -15.05 -1.98 6.34
N VAL A 564 -14.21 -2.81 6.98
CA VAL A 564 -12.82 -2.48 7.28
C VAL A 564 -11.93 -3.71 7.17
N GLY A 565 -10.67 -3.51 6.77
CA GLY A 565 -9.65 -4.55 6.86
C GLY A 565 -9.05 -4.59 8.26
N GLU A 566 -9.00 -5.76 8.90
CA GLU A 566 -8.42 -5.90 10.25
C GLU A 566 -6.95 -5.46 10.34
N ASN A 567 -6.20 -5.53 9.22
CA ASN A 567 -4.80 -5.13 9.13
C ASN A 567 -4.61 -3.84 8.30
N ASP A 568 -5.63 -2.99 8.21
CA ASP A 568 -5.52 -1.71 7.49
C ASP A 568 -4.63 -0.74 8.29
N VAL A 569 -3.38 -0.55 7.86
CA VAL A 569 -2.43 0.38 8.49
C VAL A 569 -2.68 1.84 8.12
N ARG A 570 -3.52 2.10 7.10
CA ARG A 570 -3.84 3.44 6.60
C ARG A 570 -4.99 4.04 7.38
N VAL A 571 -6.05 3.29 7.62
CA VAL A 571 -7.17 3.65 8.50
C VAL A 571 -7.39 2.47 9.44
N ASP A 572 -6.83 2.56 10.63
CA ASP A 572 -6.84 1.45 11.58
C ASP A 572 -8.28 1.01 11.91
N ALA A 573 -8.45 -0.30 12.14
CA ALA A 573 -9.74 -0.90 12.45
C ALA A 573 -10.38 -0.30 13.72
N ASP A 574 -9.58 0.29 14.61
CA ASP A 574 -10.06 1.03 15.78
C ASP A 574 -11.11 2.09 15.43
N GLN A 575 -10.98 2.78 14.30
CA GLN A 575 -11.92 3.79 13.83
C GLN A 575 -13.30 3.19 13.60
N SER A 576 -13.33 2.00 13.01
CA SER A 576 -14.57 1.28 12.74
C SER A 576 -15.20 0.74 14.02
N PHE A 577 -14.40 0.28 14.99
CA PHE A 577 -14.92 -0.13 16.31
C PHE A 577 -15.46 1.05 17.12
N ILE A 578 -14.87 2.24 17.00
CA ILE A 578 -15.40 3.46 17.63
C ILE A 578 -16.76 3.83 17.00
N LEU A 579 -16.88 3.75 15.67
CA LEU A 579 -18.15 4.00 14.98
C LEU A 579 -19.23 2.98 15.36
N GLU A 580 -18.91 1.69 15.27
CA GLU A 580 -19.82 0.59 15.60
C GLU A 580 -20.36 0.72 17.03
N ARG A 581 -19.46 0.94 18.00
CA ARG A 581 -19.84 1.15 19.40
C ARG A 581 -20.71 2.38 19.57
N SER A 582 -20.37 3.50 18.92
CA SER A 582 -21.15 4.73 18.98
C SER A 582 -22.58 4.52 18.47
N LEU A 583 -22.74 3.86 17.33
CA LEU A 583 -24.05 3.55 16.75
C LEU A 583 -24.85 2.60 17.62
N HIS A 584 -24.22 1.55 18.16
CA HIS A 584 -24.84 0.60 19.07
C HIS A 584 -25.41 1.28 20.32
N TYR A 585 -24.62 2.14 20.99
CA TYR A 585 -25.10 2.88 22.18
C TYR A 585 -26.21 3.89 21.89
N LEU A 586 -26.32 4.35 20.64
CA LEU A 586 -27.40 5.23 20.19
C LEU A 586 -28.64 4.45 19.71
N GLY A 587 -28.59 3.13 19.67
CA GLY A 587 -29.67 2.29 19.15
C GLY A 587 -29.87 2.45 17.63
N ILE A 588 -28.84 2.86 16.90
CA ILE A 588 -28.88 2.97 15.44
C ILE A 588 -28.47 1.63 14.82
N PRO A 589 -29.23 1.08 13.86
CA PRO A 589 -28.85 -0.17 13.20
C PRO A 589 -27.47 -0.06 12.56
N VAL A 590 -26.61 -1.04 12.87
CA VAL A 590 -25.24 -1.15 12.37
C VAL A 590 -24.96 -2.59 11.96
N GLN A 591 -24.24 -2.76 10.85
CA GLN A 591 -23.81 -4.07 10.35
C GLN A 591 -22.33 -4.05 10.00
#